data_AF-A0A4Y2SAD0-F1
#
_entry.id   AF-A0A4Y2SAD0-F1
#
_cell.length_a   1.000
_cell.length_b   1.000
_cell.length_c   1.000
_cell.angle_alpha   90.00
_cell.angle_beta   90.00
_cell.angle_gamma   90.00
#
_symmetry.space_group_name_H-M   'P 1'
#
loop_
_entity.id
_entity.type
_entity.pdbx_description
1 polymer ?
#
loop_
_entity_poly.entity_id
_entity_poly.type
_entity_poly.pdbx_seq_one_letter_code
_entity_poly.pdbx_strand_id
1 'polypeptide(L)'
;MRSLKVFLKVKRNDLVEEALQFAKDTCEEMGIPVVKRRTVRRKKTMPEEKAAVEPMTFYQEMKRSMLECIDKFQKEIDTRCEDMACISDRFAVLEPSNLIKISETELIKFVQRFVKNYNELSADGILTEIASIRRFRKADKVP
;
A
#
# COMPACT_ATOMS: atom_id res chain seq x y z
N MET A 1 -4.43 2.37 -7.64
CA MET A 1 -3.56 2.34 -6.45
C MET A 1 -2.61 3.55 -6.37
N ARG A 2 -1.77 3.83 -7.39
CA ARG A 2 -0.82 4.97 -7.35
C ARG A 2 -1.49 6.33 -7.07
N SER A 3 -2.60 6.64 -7.75
CA SER A 3 -3.34 7.90 -7.55
C SER A 3 -3.87 8.04 -6.12
N LEU A 4 -4.38 6.95 -5.54
CA LEU A 4 -4.87 6.92 -4.16
C LEU A 4 -3.74 7.12 -3.14
N LYS A 5 -2.58 6.49 -3.36
CA LYS A 5 -1.37 6.71 -2.55
C LYS A 5 -0.95 8.17 -2.55
N VAL A 6 -0.89 8.80 -3.73
CA VAL A 6 -0.54 10.22 -3.86
C VAL A 6 -1.59 11.10 -3.18
N PHE A 7 -2.87 10.82 -3.41
CA PHE A 7 -3.97 11.55 -2.77
C PHE A 7 -3.85 11.53 -1.25
N LEU A 8 -3.70 10.36 -0.63
CA LEU A 8 -3.61 10.24 0.82
C LEU A 8 -2.36 10.91 1.40
N LYS A 9 -1.23 10.93 0.68
CA LYS A 9 -0.02 11.64 1.12
C LYS A 9 -0.22 13.15 1.12
N VAL A 10 -0.90 13.68 0.11
CA VAL A 10 -1.13 15.13 -0.04
C VAL A 10 -2.25 15.61 0.90
N LYS A 11 -3.34 14.85 0.98
CA LYS A 11 -4.59 15.26 1.66
C LYS A 11 -4.75 14.72 3.07
N ARG A 12 -3.74 14.03 3.63
CA ARG A 12 -3.82 13.38 4.95
C ARG A 12 -4.39 14.30 6.03
N ASN A 13 -3.79 15.48 6.19
CA ASN A 13 -4.14 16.40 7.26
C ASN A 13 -5.45 17.12 6.94
N ASP A 14 -5.62 17.60 5.70
CA ASP A 14 -6.85 18.25 5.23
C ASP A 14 -8.08 17.36 5.50
N LEU A 15 -8.00 16.07 5.15
CA LEU A 15 -9.08 15.11 5.33
C LEU A 15 -9.48 14.95 6.81
N VAL A 16 -8.48 14.94 7.70
CA VAL A 16 -8.74 14.83 9.14
C VAL A 16 -9.31 16.13 9.69
N GLU A 17 -8.79 17.29 9.29
CA GLU A 17 -9.33 18.57 9.74
C GLU A 17 -10.76 18.80 9.25
N GLU A 18 -11.05 18.50 7.99
CA GLU A 18 -12.39 18.62 7.40
C GLU A 18 -13.39 17.71 8.12
N ALA A 19 -13.01 16.46 8.36
CA ALA A 19 -13.86 15.52 9.09
C ALA A 19 -14.06 15.91 10.57
N LEU A 20 -13.04 16.48 11.23
CA LEU A 20 -13.17 16.98 12.59
C LEU A 20 -14.06 18.23 12.65
N GLN A 21 -13.96 19.11 11.67
CA GLN A 21 -14.80 20.30 11.58
C GLN A 21 -16.26 19.90 11.31
N PHE A 22 -16.49 19.01 10.35
CA PHE A 22 -17.82 18.45 10.09
C PHE A 22 -18.45 17.85 11.37
N ALA A 23 -17.67 17.10 12.15
CA ALA A 23 -18.15 16.54 13.40
C ALA A 23 -18.47 17.61 14.47
N LYS A 24 -17.70 18.71 14.53
CA LYS A 24 -18.00 19.85 15.41
C LYS A 24 -19.31 20.51 15.02
N ASP A 25 -19.44 20.89 13.75
CA ASP A 25 -20.60 21.60 13.22
C ASP A 25 -21.88 20.78 13.46
N THR A 26 -21.84 19.46 13.17
CA THR A 26 -22.96 18.55 13.42
C THR A 26 -23.33 18.46 14.91
N CYS A 27 -22.34 18.44 15.80
CA CYS A 27 -22.60 18.39 17.24
C CYS A 27 -23.20 19.71 17.75
N GLU A 28 -22.78 20.84 17.21
CA GLU A 28 -23.34 22.16 17.51
C GLU A 28 -24.80 22.27 17.04
N GLU A 29 -25.09 21.84 15.81
CA GLU A 29 -26.46 21.79 15.26
C GLU A 29 -27.39 20.91 16.11
N MET A 30 -26.89 19.79 16.61
CA MET A 30 -27.65 18.84 17.43
C MET A 30 -27.70 19.24 18.92
N GLY A 31 -27.10 20.35 19.33
CA GLY A 31 -27.05 20.81 20.72
C GLY A 31 -26.26 19.88 21.66
N ILE A 32 -25.37 19.06 21.11
CA ILE A 32 -24.58 18.09 21.88
C ILE A 32 -23.38 18.81 22.50
N PRO A 33 -23.21 18.79 23.84
CA PRO A 33 -22.07 19.41 24.48
C PRO A 33 -20.78 18.64 24.15
N VAL A 34 -20.00 19.25 23.27
CA VAL A 34 -18.71 18.77 22.76
C VAL A 34 -17.61 18.68 23.83
N VAL A 35 -17.68 19.54 24.85
CA VAL A 35 -16.77 19.48 25.99
C VAL A 35 -17.31 18.44 26.97
N LYS A 36 -16.58 17.34 27.19
CA LYS A 36 -16.87 16.39 28.27
C LYS A 36 -17.06 17.19 29.57
N ARG A 37 -18.29 17.30 30.08
CA ARG A 37 -18.54 17.59 31.49
C ARG A 37 -17.82 16.48 32.24
N ARG A 38 -16.64 16.78 32.79
CA ARG A 38 -15.97 15.83 33.66
C ARG A 38 -16.87 15.66 34.88
N THR A 39 -17.70 14.63 34.93
CA THR A 39 -18.23 14.13 36.19
C THR A 39 -17.06 13.45 36.90
N VAL A 40 -16.11 14.25 37.38
CA VAL A 40 -14.99 13.77 38.19
C VAL A 40 -15.60 13.34 39.51
N ARG A 41 -15.95 12.06 39.64
CA ARG A 41 -16.02 11.43 40.95
C ARG A 41 -14.58 11.40 41.45
N ARG A 42 -14.15 12.49 42.12
CA ARG A 42 -12.79 12.66 42.65
C ARG A 42 -12.51 11.49 43.61
N LYS A 43 -11.74 10.50 43.16
CA LYS A 43 -10.92 9.71 44.09
C LYS A 43 -9.71 10.58 44.42
N LYS A 44 -9.43 10.75 45.72
CA LYS A 44 -8.30 11.55 46.21
C LYS A 44 -6.99 10.93 45.72
N THR A 45 -6.23 11.64 44.90
CA THR A 45 -4.84 11.31 44.54
C THR A 45 -3.86 12.00 45.50
N MET A 46 -2.76 11.31 45.80
CA MET A 46 -1.76 11.66 46.83
C MET A 46 -0.73 12.71 46.34
N PRO A 47 0.00 13.39 47.24
CA PRO A 47 0.71 14.65 46.95
C PRO A 47 1.94 14.59 46.01
N GLU A 48 2.38 13.41 45.57
CA GLU A 48 3.69 13.23 44.92
C GLU A 48 3.65 12.76 43.46
N GLU A 49 2.47 12.77 42.83
CA GLU A 49 2.32 12.39 41.43
C GLU A 49 2.85 13.51 40.51
N LYS A 50 4.12 13.34 40.08
CA LYS A 50 4.84 14.23 39.15
C LYS A 50 3.99 14.57 37.91
N ALA A 51 4.00 15.85 37.56
CA ALA A 51 3.24 16.50 36.49
C ALA A 51 2.88 15.56 35.32
N ALA A 52 1.63 15.15 35.29
CA ALA A 52 1.04 14.48 34.14
C ALA A 52 1.14 15.42 32.93
N VAL A 53 1.60 14.88 31.81
CA VAL A 53 1.40 15.45 30.47
C VAL A 53 -0.01 16.02 30.41
N GLU A 54 -0.14 17.28 30.01
CA GLU A 54 -1.43 17.96 29.91
C GLU A 54 -2.44 17.02 29.21
N PRO A 55 -3.56 16.66 29.88
CA PRO A 55 -4.47 15.67 29.33
C PRO A 55 -4.97 16.13 27.97
N MET A 56 -4.62 15.39 26.90
CA MET A 56 -5.05 15.74 25.55
C MET A 56 -6.56 15.96 25.51
N THR A 57 -6.98 17.01 24.82
CA THR A 57 -8.39 17.27 24.59
C THR A 57 -8.98 16.12 23.76
N PHE A 58 -10.29 15.86 23.91
CA PHE A 58 -11.00 14.81 23.17
C PHE A 58 -10.76 14.91 21.65
N TYR A 59 -10.73 16.13 21.10
CA TYR A 59 -10.43 16.36 19.68
C TYR A 59 -8.99 16.03 19.29
N GLN A 60 -8.02 16.30 20.16
CA GLN A 60 -6.64 15.91 19.89
C GLN A 60 -6.49 14.39 19.84
N GLU A 61 -7.20 13.68 20.73
CA GLU A 61 -7.22 12.21 20.72
C GLU A 61 -7.90 11.65 19.47
N MET A 62 -9.05 12.22 19.06
CA MET A 62 -9.70 11.87 17.80
C MET A 62 -8.81 12.13 16.59
N LYS A 63 -8.20 13.33 16.51
CA LYS A 63 -7.27 13.70 15.45
C LYS A 63 -6.11 12.72 15.34
N ARG A 64 -5.49 12.37 16.48
CA ARG A 64 -4.42 11.37 16.52
C ARG A 64 -4.91 10.02 16.00
N SER A 65 -6.04 9.53 16.49
CA SER A 65 -6.60 8.23 16.09
C SER A 65 -6.92 8.17 14.60
N MET A 66 -7.49 9.23 14.03
CA MET A 66 -7.79 9.31 12.61
C MET A 66 -6.52 9.33 11.74
N LEU A 67 -5.50 10.10 12.15
CA LEU A 67 -4.21 10.12 11.47
C LEU A 67 -3.53 8.74 11.50
N GLU A 68 -3.52 8.07 12.65
CA GLU A 68 -2.99 6.70 12.78
C GLU A 68 -3.74 5.71 11.87
N CYS A 69 -5.05 5.87 11.71
CA CYS A 69 -5.86 5.05 10.79
C CYS A 69 -5.42 5.26 9.33
N ILE A 70 -5.24 6.52 8.90
CA ILE A 70 -4.79 6.83 7.55
C ILE A 70 -3.37 6.31 7.32
N ASP A 71 -2.47 6.44 8.31
CA ASP A 71 -1.09 5.94 8.20
C ASP A 71 -1.07 4.41 8.05
N LYS A 72 -1.91 3.68 8.79
CA LYS A 72 -2.09 2.23 8.61
C LYS A 72 -2.63 1.89 7.22
N PHE A 73 -3.60 2.65 6.72
CA PHE A 73 -4.17 2.47 5.39
C PHE A 73 -3.14 2.73 4.28
N GLN A 74 -2.30 3.76 4.43
CA GLN A 74 -1.18 4.03 3.52
C GLN A 74 -0.19 2.87 3.50
N LYS A 75 0.15 2.32 4.67
CA LYS A 75 1.05 1.16 4.77
C LYS A 75 0.48 -0.08 4.07
N GLU A 76 -0.81 -0.36 4.23
CA GLU A 76 -1.47 -1.45 3.51
C GLU A 76 -1.45 -1.21 1.99
N ILE A 77 -1.75 0.01 1.52
CA ILE A 77 -1.67 0.35 0.09
C ILE A 77 -0.26 0.12 -0.45
N ASP A 78 0.76 0.55 0.29
CA ASP A 78 2.16 0.37 -0.11
C ASP A 78 2.53 -1.10 -0.22
N THR A 79 2.19 -1.89 0.79
CA THR A 79 2.42 -3.34 0.82
C THR A 79 1.73 -4.03 -0.37
N ARG A 80 0.46 -3.72 -0.60
CA ARG A 80 -0.31 -4.28 -1.73
C ARG A 80 0.22 -3.85 -3.09
N CYS A 81 0.74 -2.62 -3.22
CA CYS A 81 1.38 -2.17 -4.46
C CYS A 81 2.64 -2.99 -4.75
N GLU A 82 3.46 -3.24 -3.73
CA GLU A 82 4.67 -4.04 -3.84
C GLU A 82 4.34 -5.50 -4.18
N ASP A 83 3.34 -6.08 -3.51
CA ASP A 83 2.85 -7.43 -3.80
C ASP A 83 2.36 -7.56 -5.24
N MET A 84 1.55 -6.61 -5.73
CA MET A 84 1.09 -6.60 -7.12
C MET A 84 2.23 -6.44 -8.12
N ALA A 85 3.22 -5.59 -7.82
CA ALA A 85 4.40 -5.44 -8.67
C ALA A 85 5.22 -6.74 -8.72
N CYS A 86 5.35 -7.42 -7.57
CA CYS A 86 6.00 -8.73 -7.47
C CYS A 86 5.27 -9.80 -8.29
N ILE A 87 3.94 -9.85 -8.22
CA ILE A 87 3.13 -10.76 -9.05
C ILE A 87 3.33 -10.43 -10.54
N SER A 88 3.26 -9.15 -10.91
CA SER A 88 3.46 -8.72 -12.29
C SER A 88 4.84 -9.12 -12.83
N ASP A 89 5.90 -8.98 -12.03
CA ASP A 89 7.26 -9.42 -12.41
C ASP A 89 7.33 -10.95 -12.57
N ARG A 90 6.72 -11.70 -11.65
CA ARG A 90 6.68 -13.17 -11.70
C ARG A 90 5.97 -13.69 -12.94
N PHE A 91 4.89 -13.03 -13.37
CA PHE A 91 4.07 -13.44 -14.50
C PHE A 91 4.37 -12.71 -15.80
N ALA A 92 5.43 -11.89 -15.86
CA ALA A 92 5.89 -11.27 -17.10
C ALA A 92 6.20 -12.29 -18.22
N VAL A 93 6.40 -13.57 -17.84
CA VAL A 93 6.52 -14.78 -18.69
C VAL A 93 5.32 -15.04 -19.58
N LEU A 94 4.13 -14.66 -19.14
CA LEU A 94 2.90 -14.86 -19.89
C LEU A 94 2.75 -13.82 -20.99
N GLU A 95 3.56 -12.76 -20.99
CA GLU A 95 3.57 -11.78 -22.06
C GLU A 95 4.54 -12.24 -23.16
N PRO A 96 4.06 -12.69 -24.33
CA PRO A 96 4.93 -13.23 -25.38
C PRO A 96 5.89 -12.18 -25.94
N SER A 97 5.50 -10.90 -25.83
CA SER A 97 6.30 -9.75 -26.24
C SER A 97 7.64 -9.72 -25.48
N ASN A 98 7.63 -10.08 -24.19
CA ASN A 98 8.83 -10.14 -23.36
C ASN A 98 9.72 -11.30 -23.81
N LEU A 99 9.17 -12.51 -24.00
CA LEU A 99 9.93 -13.69 -24.45
C LEU A 99 10.69 -13.46 -25.76
N ILE A 100 10.11 -12.68 -26.67
CA ILE A 100 10.67 -12.47 -28.00
C ILE A 100 11.67 -11.29 -28.04
N LYS A 101 11.48 -10.26 -27.20
CA LYS A 101 12.27 -9.03 -27.23
C LYS A 101 13.44 -9.00 -26.23
N ILE A 102 13.37 -9.73 -25.13
CA ILE A 102 14.41 -9.73 -24.09
C ILE A 102 15.74 -10.30 -24.60
N SER A 103 16.86 -9.80 -24.08
CA SER A 103 18.19 -10.30 -24.42
C SER A 103 18.39 -11.75 -23.96
N GLU A 104 19.37 -12.47 -24.53
CA GLU A 104 19.69 -13.85 -24.13
C GLU A 104 20.02 -13.96 -22.63
N THR A 105 20.76 -12.97 -22.10
CA THR A 105 21.21 -12.96 -20.69
C THR A 105 20.07 -12.66 -19.72
N GLU A 106 19.13 -11.80 -20.10
CA GLU A 106 17.90 -11.57 -19.34
C GLU A 106 16.96 -12.77 -19.42
N LEU A 107 16.85 -13.40 -20.59
CA LEU A 107 16.07 -14.61 -20.80
C LEU A 107 16.52 -15.75 -19.87
N ILE A 108 17.83 -15.93 -19.68
CA ILE A 108 18.35 -16.96 -18.76
C ILE A 108 17.91 -16.68 -17.32
N LYS A 109 18.11 -15.44 -16.83
CA LYS A 109 17.69 -15.04 -15.47
C LYS A 109 16.18 -15.22 -15.28
N PHE A 110 15.43 -14.96 -16.35
CA PHE A 110 13.99 -15.07 -16.38
C PHE A 110 13.50 -16.52 -16.31
N VAL A 111 14.05 -17.40 -17.16
CA VAL A 111 13.73 -18.84 -17.14
C VAL A 111 14.10 -19.46 -15.79
N GLN A 112 15.22 -19.06 -15.19
CA GLN A 112 15.59 -19.49 -13.84
C GLN A 112 14.56 -19.10 -12.78
N ARG A 113 14.03 -17.87 -12.82
CA ARG A 113 12.95 -17.45 -11.91
C ARG A 113 11.67 -18.23 -12.16
N PHE A 114 11.35 -18.50 -13.43
CA PHE A 114 10.14 -19.21 -13.80
C PHE A 114 10.16 -20.67 -13.35
N VAL A 115 11.24 -21.40 -13.63
CA VAL A 115 11.43 -22.80 -13.20
C VAL A 115 11.50 -22.93 -11.67
N LYS A 116 12.02 -21.92 -10.98
CA LYS A 116 11.97 -21.87 -9.50
C LYS A 116 10.53 -21.86 -8.96
N ASN A 117 9.59 -21.27 -9.70
CA ASN A 117 8.17 -21.20 -9.31
C ASN A 117 7.36 -22.40 -9.82
N TYR A 118 7.79 -23.03 -10.92
CA TYR A 118 7.14 -24.16 -11.57
C TYR A 118 8.15 -25.30 -11.79
N ASN A 119 8.22 -26.20 -10.82
CA ASN A 119 9.14 -27.35 -10.82
C ASN A 119 8.88 -28.39 -11.94
N GLU A 120 7.75 -28.29 -12.63
CA GLU A 120 7.37 -29.20 -13.72
C GLU A 120 8.06 -28.88 -15.05
N LEU A 121 8.65 -27.69 -15.19
CA LEU A 121 9.17 -27.21 -16.47
C LEU A 121 10.71 -27.27 -16.52
N SER A 122 11.24 -27.80 -17.61
CA SER A 122 12.68 -27.82 -17.87
C SER A 122 13.16 -26.48 -18.39
N ALA A 123 14.15 -25.88 -17.71
CA ALA A 123 14.78 -24.63 -18.13
C ALA A 123 15.33 -24.73 -19.56
N ASP A 124 16.00 -25.84 -19.87
CA ASP A 124 16.65 -26.07 -21.17
C ASP A 124 15.62 -26.24 -22.29
N GLY A 125 14.50 -26.92 -21.99
CA GLY A 125 13.37 -27.07 -22.90
C GLY A 125 12.71 -25.73 -23.24
N ILE A 126 12.54 -24.85 -22.23
CA ILE A 126 11.98 -23.51 -22.45
C ILE A 126 12.93 -22.66 -23.31
N LEU A 127 14.23 -22.68 -23.02
CA LEU A 127 15.22 -21.91 -23.77
C LEU A 127 15.29 -22.34 -25.24
N THR A 128 15.27 -23.64 -25.51
CA THR A 128 15.29 -24.18 -26.88
C THR A 128 14.03 -23.81 -27.64
N GLU A 129 12.85 -23.90 -27.02
CA GLU A 129 11.59 -23.51 -27.66
C GLU A 129 11.56 -22.01 -27.99
N ILE A 130 12.01 -21.14 -27.07
CA ILE A 130 12.08 -19.70 -27.31
C ILE A 130 13.06 -19.37 -28.45
N ALA A 131 14.22 -20.05 -28.49
CA ALA A 131 15.17 -19.89 -29.58
C ALA A 131 14.56 -20.31 -30.93
N SER A 132 13.79 -21.41 -30.95
CA SER A 132 13.04 -21.88 -32.12
C SER A 132 12.04 -20.81 -32.60
N ILE A 133 11.18 -20.31 -31.72
CA ILE A 133 10.19 -19.26 -32.03
C ILE A 133 10.86 -18.00 -32.59
N ARG A 134 11.98 -17.56 -31.99
CA ARG A 134 12.74 -16.40 -32.47
C ARG A 134 13.30 -16.61 -33.88
N ARG A 135 13.72 -17.83 -34.23
CA ARG A 135 14.20 -18.18 -35.57
C ARG A 135 13.07 -18.15 -36.59
N PHE A 136 11.94 -18.81 -36.31
CA PHE A 136 10.78 -18.80 -37.20
C PHE A 136 10.28 -17.38 -37.50
N ARG A 137 10.15 -16.55 -36.46
CA ARG A 137 9.75 -15.14 -36.65
C ARG A 137 10.73 -14.32 -37.51
N LYS A 138 12.03 -14.64 -37.46
CA LYS A 138 13.02 -13.97 -38.33
C LYS A 138 12.85 -14.42 -39.79
N ALA A 139 12.53 -15.69 -40.04
CA ALA A 139 12.28 -16.21 -41.37
C ALA A 139 11.02 -15.61 -42.01
N ASP A 140 9.93 -15.42 -41.24
CA ASP A 140 8.69 -14.79 -41.74
C ASP A 140 8.83 -13.30 -42.11
N LYS A 141 9.91 -12.64 -41.67
CA LYS A 141 10.20 -11.23 -41.99
C LYS A 141 11.09 -11.06 -43.23
N VAL A 142 11.52 -12.15 -43.86
CA VAL A 142 12.28 -12.11 -45.11
C VAL A 142 11.26 -12.13 -46.26
N PRO A 143 11.14 -11.06 -47.07
CA PRO A 143 10.32 -11.07 -48.27
C PRO A 143 10.88 -12.00 -49.35
#